data_AF-U6MQ61-F1
#
_entry.id   AF-U6MQ61-F1
#
_cell.length_a   1.000
_cell.length_b   1.000
_cell.length_c   1.000
_cell.angle_alpha   90.00
_cell.angle_beta   90.00
_cell.angle_gamma   90.00
#
_symmetry.space_group_name_H-M   'P 1'
#
loop_
_entity.id
_entity.type
_entity.pdbx_description
1 polymer ?
#
loop_
_entity_poly.entity_id
_entity_poly.type
_entity_poly.pdbx_seq_one_letter_code
_entity_poly.pdbx_strand_id
1 'polypeptide(L)'
;MSASGFQSREEARRGRELEEARRTGAAGAAAAAAAAAAAVDAAGKEINPHIPQYISRAPWYLNQQQPGLQHQRFVERSSSSISSSSSSSSSKRGLVPETAANKKLRWSKGSCKNCGSKTHQEKCCTERPRAIKAAYSQQQLAADELLQQQQQQQQQIAYDAKRDRYNDYTGEDYLLLLREHENAQAERRRRKQQEQQQLLQQQQQQPAAQQQQQRRLQREERRRKKQQQREAKKAAAAAAAAAAAAAAGEAGDLGSPEAPEAGASPTAAAAAAAAAAAAAAAAAASETDTDTDSESGDEDVKLADFDKTSAPVACKDARSRAVTRDLRIREDTAKYLLNLELGSAFYDPKSRSLRDDPFKGLPQGPTAAFRGDNALLRAGEVKATQQLQLFAWEAYKHGQNVHFNAQPTQLEFLYKEHQKKKAELEIKKQNSIFETYGGKEHLQNDPRVLYAQTEEYVEYSRDGRWDFFFFFSFFDLFLIFF
;
A
#
# COMPACT_ATOMS: atom_id res chain seq x y z
N MET A 1 -23.76 -15.53 -57.61
CA MET A 1 -22.47 -14.83 -57.85
C MET A 1 -22.80 -13.38 -58.19
N SER A 2 -22.52 -12.44 -57.29
CA SER A 2 -22.72 -11.01 -57.62
C SER A 2 -21.53 -10.52 -58.43
N ALA A 3 -21.78 -9.89 -59.57
CA ALA A 3 -20.71 -9.38 -60.43
C ALA A 3 -19.93 -8.27 -59.71
N SER A 4 -18.60 -8.35 -59.72
CA SER A 4 -17.73 -7.24 -59.35
C SER A 4 -17.82 -6.17 -60.44
N GLY A 5 -18.79 -5.28 -60.31
CA GLY A 5 -19.07 -4.23 -61.30
C GLY A 5 -17.82 -3.38 -61.59
N PHE A 6 -17.65 -3.02 -62.86
CA PHE A 6 -16.66 -2.02 -63.26
C PHE A 6 -17.03 -0.69 -62.61
N GLN A 7 -16.21 -0.22 -61.66
CA GLN A 7 -16.35 1.13 -61.12
C GLN A 7 -16.12 2.14 -62.26
N SER A 8 -16.97 3.16 -62.31
CA SER A 8 -16.78 4.29 -63.23
C SER A 8 -15.42 4.94 -62.99
N ARG A 9 -14.81 5.50 -64.04
CA ARG A 9 -13.58 6.30 -63.91
C ARG A 9 -13.75 7.46 -62.93
N GLU A 10 -14.97 8.00 -62.81
CA GLU A 10 -15.30 9.02 -61.82
C GLU A 10 -15.39 8.46 -60.40
N GLU A 11 -15.96 7.27 -60.20
CA GLU A 11 -16.07 6.62 -58.90
C GLU A 11 -14.70 6.19 -58.38
N ALA A 12 -13.86 5.62 -59.24
CA ALA A 12 -12.47 5.27 -58.93
C ALA A 12 -11.62 6.51 -58.62
N ARG A 13 -11.92 7.66 -59.25
CA ARG A 13 -11.31 8.95 -58.93
C ARG A 13 -11.79 9.47 -57.56
N ARG A 14 -13.11 9.57 -57.36
CA ARG A 14 -13.74 9.99 -56.08
C ARG A 14 -13.26 9.12 -54.91
N GLY A 15 -13.10 7.82 -55.11
CA GLY A 15 -12.57 6.89 -54.10
C GLY A 15 -11.15 7.22 -53.66
N ARG A 16 -10.26 7.57 -54.60
CA ARG A 16 -8.89 8.03 -54.30
C ARG A 16 -8.87 9.39 -53.63
N GLU A 17 -9.65 10.34 -54.13
CA GLU A 17 -9.77 11.68 -53.54
C GLU A 17 -10.31 11.63 -52.10
N LEU A 18 -11.24 10.72 -51.80
CA LEU A 18 -11.72 10.44 -50.43
C LEU A 18 -10.65 9.75 -49.55
N GLU A 19 -9.84 8.85 -50.10
CA GLU A 19 -8.75 8.20 -49.35
C GLU A 19 -7.61 9.19 -49.05
N GLU A 20 -7.27 10.07 -49.98
CA GLU A 20 -6.30 11.16 -49.80
C GLU A 20 -6.81 12.22 -48.80
N ALA A 21 -8.09 12.59 -48.85
CA ALA A 21 -8.72 13.45 -47.85
C ALA A 21 -8.70 12.83 -46.44
N ARG A 22 -9.02 11.53 -46.32
CA ARG A 22 -8.92 10.78 -45.06
C ARG A 22 -7.48 10.68 -44.55
N ARG A 23 -6.52 10.43 -45.43
CA ARG A 23 -5.08 10.29 -45.11
C ARG A 23 -4.42 11.61 -44.72
N THR A 24 -4.91 12.74 -45.24
CA THR A 24 -4.42 14.08 -44.87
C THR A 24 -5.14 14.67 -43.66
N GLY A 25 -6.27 14.11 -43.24
CA GLY A 25 -7.11 14.67 -42.18
C GLY A 25 -7.79 16.00 -42.57
N ALA A 26 -7.76 16.39 -43.85
CA ALA A 26 -8.20 17.69 -44.35
C ALA A 26 -9.73 17.83 -44.46
N ALA A 27 -10.47 17.22 -43.53
CA ALA A 27 -11.93 17.18 -43.48
C ALA A 27 -12.53 18.45 -42.85
N GLY A 28 -12.38 19.59 -43.52
CA GLY A 28 -12.95 20.86 -43.07
C GLY A 28 -14.49 20.89 -43.12
N ALA A 29 -15.10 21.43 -42.06
CA ALA A 29 -16.54 21.66 -41.86
C ALA A 29 -17.44 20.40 -41.71
N ALA A 30 -18.52 20.57 -40.93
CA ALA A 30 -19.30 19.47 -40.35
C ALA A 30 -19.98 18.51 -41.35
N ALA A 31 -20.27 18.96 -42.57
CA ALA A 31 -20.84 18.10 -43.62
C ALA A 31 -19.80 17.13 -44.23
N ALA A 32 -18.54 17.56 -44.36
CA ALA A 32 -17.47 16.72 -44.89
C ALA A 32 -17.04 15.63 -43.89
N ALA A 33 -17.12 15.93 -42.58
CA ALA A 33 -16.73 15.02 -41.51
C ALA A 33 -17.46 13.66 -41.56
N ALA A 34 -18.72 13.60 -42.01
CA ALA A 34 -19.46 12.35 -42.14
C ALA A 34 -18.97 11.47 -43.31
N ALA A 35 -18.52 12.07 -44.41
CA ALA A 35 -17.98 11.33 -45.56
C ALA A 35 -16.49 10.97 -45.38
N ALA A 36 -15.72 11.89 -44.79
CA ALA A 36 -14.31 11.73 -44.47
C ALA A 36 -14.05 11.00 -43.14
N ALA A 37 -15.10 10.54 -42.44
CA ALA A 37 -14.97 9.56 -41.37
C ALA A 37 -14.17 8.34 -41.84
N ALA A 38 -13.45 7.70 -40.91
CA ALA A 38 -12.75 6.45 -41.18
C ALA A 38 -13.72 5.40 -41.73
N ALA A 39 -13.27 4.58 -42.70
CA ALA A 39 -14.14 3.57 -43.28
C ALA A 39 -14.52 2.54 -42.20
N VAL A 40 -15.81 2.36 -41.93
CA VAL A 40 -16.28 1.48 -40.85
C VAL A 40 -16.40 0.04 -41.37
N ASP A 41 -15.85 -0.93 -40.64
CA ASP A 41 -15.96 -2.35 -40.97
C ASP A 41 -17.34 -2.93 -40.64
N ALA A 42 -17.62 -4.16 -41.10
CA ALA A 42 -18.88 -4.85 -40.86
C ALA A 42 -19.16 -5.18 -39.37
N ALA A 43 -18.25 -4.87 -38.45
CA ALA A 43 -18.40 -5.01 -37.00
C ALA A 43 -18.43 -3.63 -36.28
N GLY A 44 -18.63 -2.53 -37.01
CA GLY A 44 -18.74 -1.19 -36.46
C GLY A 44 -17.41 -0.55 -36.06
N LYS A 45 -16.27 -1.10 -36.49
CA LYS A 45 -14.93 -0.57 -36.13
C LYS A 45 -14.34 0.28 -37.23
N GLU A 46 -13.80 1.43 -36.87
CA GLU A 46 -13.09 2.34 -37.76
C GLU A 46 -11.80 1.71 -38.30
N ILE A 47 -11.67 1.67 -39.63
CA ILE A 47 -10.45 1.26 -40.33
C ILE A 47 -9.57 2.49 -40.51
N ASN A 48 -8.41 2.49 -39.84
CA ASN A 48 -7.42 3.56 -39.92
C ASN A 48 -7.03 3.83 -41.41
N PRO A 49 -7.22 5.07 -41.93
CA PRO A 49 -6.93 5.42 -43.34
C PRO A 49 -5.47 5.25 -43.78
N HIS A 50 -4.53 5.08 -42.84
CA HIS A 50 -3.12 4.82 -43.15
C HIS A 50 -2.82 3.33 -43.39
N ILE A 51 -3.79 2.43 -43.20
CA ILE A 51 -3.67 1.00 -43.58
C ILE A 51 -3.77 0.91 -45.11
N PRO A 52 -2.72 0.43 -45.82
CA PRO A 52 -2.73 0.40 -47.27
C PRO A 52 -3.79 -0.57 -47.82
N GLN A 53 -4.36 -0.22 -48.98
CA GLN A 53 -5.50 -0.92 -49.60
C GLN A 53 -5.39 -2.45 -49.65
N TYR A 54 -4.19 -3.00 -49.85
CA TYR A 54 -3.96 -4.45 -49.95
C TYR A 54 -4.06 -5.21 -48.61
N ILE A 55 -4.13 -4.49 -47.48
CA ILE A 55 -4.34 -5.04 -46.13
C ILE A 55 -5.79 -4.82 -45.68
N SER A 56 -6.43 -3.73 -46.08
CA SER A 56 -7.81 -3.39 -45.70
C SER A 56 -8.88 -4.02 -46.60
N ARG A 57 -8.57 -4.24 -47.89
CA ARG A 57 -9.46 -4.94 -48.84
C ARG A 57 -9.32 -6.46 -48.70
N ALA A 58 -10.40 -7.12 -48.30
CA ALA A 58 -10.43 -8.58 -48.22
C ALA A 58 -10.20 -9.24 -49.59
N PRO A 59 -9.44 -10.35 -49.65
CA PRO A 59 -9.22 -11.10 -50.88
C PRO A 59 -10.48 -11.87 -51.29
N TRP A 60 -10.65 -12.07 -52.60
CA TRP A 60 -11.87 -12.59 -53.24
C TRP A 60 -12.40 -13.89 -52.63
N TYR A 61 -11.50 -14.80 -52.21
CA TYR A 61 -11.87 -16.12 -51.68
C TYR A 61 -12.57 -16.08 -50.31
N LEU A 62 -12.60 -14.93 -49.64
CA LEU A 62 -13.36 -14.72 -48.40
C LEU A 62 -14.74 -14.09 -48.61
N ASN A 63 -15.10 -13.70 -49.85
CA ASN A 63 -16.41 -13.17 -50.25
C ASN A 63 -16.89 -11.91 -49.47
N GLN A 64 -16.02 -11.25 -48.71
CA GLN A 64 -16.32 -10.00 -48.00
C GLN A 64 -16.35 -8.83 -49.00
N GLN A 65 -17.53 -8.26 -49.22
CA GLN A 65 -17.74 -7.16 -50.18
C GLN A 65 -17.35 -5.78 -49.63
N GLN A 66 -17.28 -5.64 -48.30
CA GLN A 66 -16.87 -4.41 -47.62
C GLN A 66 -15.39 -4.47 -47.24
N PRO A 67 -14.67 -3.33 -47.17
CA PRO A 67 -13.35 -3.28 -46.55
C PRO A 67 -13.47 -3.68 -45.08
N GLY A 68 -12.49 -4.42 -44.55
CA GLY A 68 -12.59 -4.94 -43.20
C GLY A 68 -11.39 -5.78 -42.79
N LEU A 69 -10.82 -5.47 -41.63
CA LEU A 69 -9.59 -6.08 -41.13
C LEU A 69 -9.80 -7.48 -40.53
N GLN A 70 -11.00 -8.07 -40.65
CA GLN A 70 -11.33 -9.39 -40.12
C GLN A 70 -10.46 -10.50 -40.71
N HIS A 71 -10.16 -10.42 -42.01
CA HIS A 71 -9.33 -11.39 -42.72
C HIS A 71 -7.83 -11.36 -42.34
N GLN A 72 -7.38 -10.30 -41.66
CA GLN A 72 -6.02 -10.17 -41.13
C GLN A 72 -5.93 -10.63 -39.65
N ARG A 73 -7.06 -10.97 -39.02
CA ARG A 73 -7.05 -11.56 -37.67
C ARG A 73 -6.63 -13.03 -37.75
N PHE A 74 -6.10 -13.52 -36.64
CA PHE A 74 -5.67 -14.90 -36.48
C PHE A 74 -6.82 -15.89 -36.79
N VAL A 75 -6.52 -16.93 -37.57
CA VAL A 75 -7.45 -17.99 -37.93
C VAL A 75 -7.05 -19.28 -37.21
N GLU A 76 -8.00 -19.86 -36.46
CA GLU A 76 -7.81 -20.91 -35.45
C GLU A 76 -7.12 -22.21 -35.92
N ARG A 77 -7.03 -22.42 -37.25
CA ARG A 77 -6.52 -23.65 -37.87
C ARG A 77 -5.03 -23.94 -37.59
N SER A 78 -4.28 -22.97 -37.07
CA SER A 78 -2.87 -23.15 -36.67
C SER A 78 -2.65 -23.28 -35.16
N SER A 79 -3.65 -22.99 -34.32
CA SER A 79 -3.59 -23.17 -32.85
C SER A 79 -4.31 -24.43 -32.37
N SER A 80 -5.28 -24.96 -33.14
CA SER A 80 -6.16 -26.06 -32.74
C SER A 80 -5.46 -27.40 -32.44
N SER A 81 -4.14 -27.49 -32.60
CA SER A 81 -3.32 -28.66 -32.23
C SER A 81 -2.01 -28.28 -31.53
N ILE A 82 -1.94 -27.10 -30.89
CA ILE A 82 -0.82 -26.68 -30.04
C ILE A 82 -1.40 -26.21 -28.70
N SER A 83 -1.31 -27.06 -27.67
CA SER A 83 -1.57 -26.64 -26.30
C SER A 83 -0.40 -25.77 -25.82
N SER A 84 -0.67 -24.47 -25.65
CA SER A 84 0.20 -23.57 -24.88
C SER A 84 0.16 -23.87 -23.37
N SER A 85 -0.82 -24.65 -22.91
CA SER A 85 -1.03 -24.99 -21.50
C SER A 85 -0.17 -26.18 -21.09
N SER A 86 1.00 -25.92 -20.52
CA SER A 86 1.82 -26.93 -19.82
C SER A 86 1.07 -27.52 -18.61
N SER A 87 0.20 -26.74 -17.97
CA SER A 87 -0.43 -27.04 -16.67
C SER A 87 -1.41 -28.23 -16.65
N SER A 88 -1.85 -28.77 -17.78
CA SER A 88 -2.90 -29.81 -17.84
C SER A 88 -2.55 -31.06 -18.66
N SER A 89 -1.54 -30.99 -19.53
CA SER A 89 -1.14 -32.09 -20.42
C SER A 89 0.19 -32.75 -20.03
N SER A 90 0.60 -32.58 -18.77
CA SER A 90 1.79 -33.23 -18.22
C SER A 90 1.63 -34.76 -18.25
N SER A 91 2.58 -35.44 -18.88
CA SER A 91 2.47 -36.87 -19.21
C SER A 91 2.76 -37.75 -17.99
N LYS A 92 1.78 -37.83 -17.06
CA LYS A 92 1.84 -38.61 -15.81
C LYS A 92 2.43 -40.01 -16.06
N ARG A 93 3.71 -40.17 -15.69
CA ARG A 93 4.50 -41.38 -15.97
C ARG A 93 3.94 -42.55 -15.16
N GLY A 94 3.81 -43.71 -15.80
CA GLY A 94 3.24 -44.91 -15.15
C GLY A 94 1.74 -44.81 -14.84
N LEU A 95 0.97 -43.94 -15.53
CA LEU A 95 -0.48 -43.88 -15.35
C LEU A 95 -1.15 -45.20 -15.81
N VAL A 96 -1.57 -45.98 -14.84
CA VAL A 96 -2.35 -47.22 -14.98
C VAL A 96 -3.85 -46.88 -14.93
N PRO A 97 -4.70 -47.43 -15.81
CA PRO A 97 -6.14 -47.21 -15.73
C PRO A 97 -6.72 -47.92 -14.51
N GLU A 98 -7.77 -47.34 -13.92
CA GLU A 98 -8.42 -47.84 -12.69
C GLU A 98 -8.88 -49.31 -12.81
N THR A 99 -9.33 -49.72 -14.00
CA THR A 99 -9.70 -51.11 -14.32
C THR A 99 -8.54 -52.12 -14.21
N ALA A 100 -7.28 -51.66 -14.29
CA ALA A 100 -6.07 -52.46 -14.15
C ALA A 100 -5.47 -52.44 -12.72
N ALA A 101 -6.14 -51.81 -11.74
CA ALA A 101 -5.85 -52.04 -10.32
C ALA A 101 -6.07 -53.51 -9.91
N ASN A 102 -6.96 -54.21 -10.61
CA ASN A 102 -7.12 -55.66 -10.53
C ASN A 102 -5.89 -56.37 -11.10
N LYS A 103 -5.13 -57.03 -10.22
CA LYS A 103 -3.93 -57.81 -10.59
C LYS A 103 -4.27 -58.85 -11.66
N LYS A 104 -3.56 -58.83 -12.79
CA LYS A 104 -3.67 -59.85 -13.84
C LYS A 104 -3.37 -61.23 -13.27
N LEU A 105 -4.29 -62.17 -13.44
CA LEU A 105 -4.15 -63.55 -12.94
C LEU A 105 -3.41 -64.49 -13.90
N ARG A 106 -3.29 -64.13 -15.18
CA ARG A 106 -2.63 -64.95 -16.22
C ARG A 106 -1.91 -64.07 -17.25
N TRP A 107 -0.81 -64.59 -17.80
CA TRP A 107 -0.10 -63.95 -18.90
C TRP A 107 -0.95 -63.97 -20.19
N SER A 108 -0.90 -62.88 -20.97
CA SER A 108 -1.67 -62.72 -22.21
C SER A 108 -0.79 -62.93 -23.44
N LYS A 109 -1.23 -63.71 -24.43
CA LYS A 109 -0.52 -63.84 -25.71
C LYS A 109 -0.31 -62.46 -26.34
N GLY A 110 0.94 -62.14 -26.65
CA GLY A 110 1.34 -60.84 -27.21
C GLY A 110 1.85 -59.82 -26.18
N SER A 111 1.75 -60.07 -24.87
CA SER A 111 2.36 -59.21 -23.86
C SER A 111 3.85 -59.54 -23.64
N CYS A 112 4.60 -58.62 -23.01
CA CYS A 112 6.00 -58.78 -22.68
C CYS A 112 6.25 -60.10 -21.94
N LYS A 113 7.21 -60.90 -22.41
CA LYS A 113 7.51 -62.20 -21.79
C LYS A 113 8.08 -62.05 -20.38
N ASN A 114 8.86 -61.00 -20.11
CA ASN A 114 9.48 -60.78 -18.79
C ASN A 114 8.48 -60.27 -17.74
N CYS A 115 7.80 -59.14 -18.00
CA CYS A 115 6.93 -58.47 -17.04
C CYS A 115 5.43 -58.82 -17.16
N GLY A 116 4.95 -59.24 -18.34
CA GLY A 116 3.53 -59.50 -18.61
C GLY A 116 2.69 -58.27 -19.01
N SER A 117 3.26 -57.07 -19.07
CA SER A 117 2.61 -55.87 -19.62
C SER A 117 2.48 -55.93 -21.14
N LYS A 118 1.38 -55.42 -21.70
CA LYS A 118 1.10 -55.35 -23.14
C LYS A 118 1.72 -54.10 -23.80
N THR A 119 2.22 -53.13 -23.02
CA THR A 119 2.65 -51.83 -23.55
C THR A 119 3.99 -51.87 -24.31
N HIS A 120 4.81 -52.89 -24.07
CA HIS A 120 6.17 -52.97 -24.60
C HIS A 120 6.62 -54.43 -24.87
N GLN A 121 7.71 -54.58 -25.63
CA GLN A 121 8.33 -55.88 -25.92
C GLN A 121 9.41 -56.24 -24.88
N GLU A 122 9.83 -57.51 -24.86
CA GLU A 122 10.84 -58.01 -23.90
C GLU A 122 12.15 -57.22 -23.89
N LYS A 123 12.62 -56.73 -25.06
CA LYS A 123 13.83 -55.92 -25.19
C LYS A 123 13.72 -54.51 -24.62
N CYS A 124 12.50 -54.01 -24.43
CA CYS A 124 12.19 -52.67 -23.92
C CYS A 124 11.56 -52.74 -22.52
N CYS A 125 11.82 -53.83 -21.80
CA CYS A 125 11.26 -54.08 -20.48
C CYS A 125 12.00 -53.25 -19.41
N THR A 126 11.25 -52.39 -18.72
CA THR A 126 11.75 -51.62 -17.55
C THR A 126 12.00 -52.51 -16.33
N GLU A 127 11.17 -53.55 -16.16
CA GLU A 127 11.38 -54.57 -15.13
C GLU A 127 12.65 -55.38 -15.38
N ARG A 128 13.42 -55.61 -14.30
CA ARG A 128 14.65 -56.40 -14.29
C ARG A 128 14.46 -57.76 -15.00
N PRO A 129 15.39 -58.20 -15.88
CA PRO A 129 15.26 -59.48 -16.58
C PRO A 129 15.24 -60.65 -15.58
N ARG A 130 14.14 -61.43 -15.60
CA ARG A 130 13.94 -62.59 -14.72
C ARG A 130 14.46 -63.86 -15.38
N ALA A 131 15.14 -64.71 -14.59
CA ALA A 131 15.64 -66.01 -15.04
C ALA A 131 14.48 -66.92 -15.51
N ILE A 132 13.39 -66.97 -14.74
CA ILE A 132 12.11 -67.53 -15.18
C ILE A 132 11.19 -66.36 -15.54
N LYS A 133 10.89 -66.23 -16.83
CA LYS A 133 10.06 -65.15 -17.40
C LYS A 133 8.58 -65.33 -17.01
N ALA A 134 7.84 -64.23 -16.82
CA ALA A 134 6.43 -64.29 -16.40
C ALA A 134 5.49 -64.97 -17.41
N ALA A 135 5.88 -65.08 -18.69
CA ALA A 135 5.20 -65.93 -19.67
C ALA A 135 5.14 -67.41 -19.26
N TYR A 136 6.08 -67.89 -18.44
CA TYR A 136 6.16 -69.28 -17.98
C TYR A 136 5.74 -69.42 -16.51
N SER A 137 6.15 -68.52 -15.62
CA SER A 137 5.76 -68.59 -14.20
C SER A 137 4.35 -68.08 -13.90
N GLN A 138 3.77 -67.24 -14.77
CA GLN A 138 2.48 -66.53 -14.59
C GLN A 138 2.38 -65.66 -13.32
N GLN A 139 3.47 -65.51 -12.56
CA GLN A 139 3.56 -64.73 -11.32
C GLN A 139 4.08 -63.32 -11.58
N GLN A 140 3.75 -62.38 -10.68
CA GLN A 140 4.23 -60.99 -10.70
C GLN A 140 4.04 -60.29 -12.06
N LEU A 141 2.80 -60.34 -12.57
CA LEU A 141 2.39 -59.73 -13.84
C LEU A 141 2.14 -58.22 -13.65
N ALA A 142 2.86 -57.39 -14.40
CA ALA A 142 2.73 -55.94 -14.40
C ALA A 142 1.41 -55.48 -15.04
N ALA A 143 0.92 -54.31 -14.63
CA ALA A 143 -0.24 -53.65 -15.21
C ALA A 143 0.01 -53.17 -16.66
N ASP A 144 -1.01 -52.60 -17.30
CA ASP A 144 -0.89 -51.96 -18.62
C ASP A 144 -1.00 -50.43 -18.46
N GLU A 145 -0.01 -49.68 -18.96
CA GLU A 145 0.07 -48.22 -18.87
C GLU A 145 -0.60 -47.53 -20.09
N LEU A 146 -1.12 -46.31 -19.90
CA LEU A 146 -1.84 -45.56 -20.94
C LEU A 146 -0.93 -44.79 -21.93
N LEU A 147 0.04 -45.46 -22.56
CA LEU A 147 1.05 -44.82 -23.41
C LEU A 147 0.49 -44.08 -24.65
N GLN A 148 -0.59 -44.56 -25.25
CA GLN A 148 -1.08 -44.04 -26.55
C GLN A 148 -1.57 -42.58 -26.46
N GLN A 149 -2.20 -42.20 -25.36
CA GLN A 149 -2.70 -40.84 -25.13
C GLN A 149 -1.53 -39.86 -24.91
N GLN A 150 -0.49 -40.30 -24.19
CA GLN A 150 0.69 -39.46 -23.87
C GLN A 150 1.48 -39.09 -25.14
N GLN A 151 1.67 -40.04 -26.07
CA GLN A 151 2.39 -39.78 -27.32
C GLN A 151 1.66 -38.75 -28.21
N GLN A 152 0.33 -38.82 -28.28
CA GLN A 152 -0.49 -37.86 -29.04
C GLN A 152 -0.47 -36.47 -28.40
N GLN A 153 -0.54 -36.40 -27.07
CA GLN A 153 -0.41 -35.15 -26.31
C GLN A 153 0.97 -34.50 -26.54
N GLN A 154 2.07 -35.25 -26.38
CA GLN A 154 3.44 -34.73 -26.53
C GLN A 154 3.74 -34.13 -27.90
N GLN A 155 3.12 -34.62 -28.97
CA GLN A 155 3.27 -34.03 -30.31
C GLN A 155 2.70 -32.60 -30.35
N GLN A 156 1.59 -32.35 -29.64
CA GLN A 156 0.80 -31.11 -29.62
C GLN A 156 1.25 -30.06 -28.58
N ILE A 157 2.48 -30.13 -28.07
CA ILE A 157 3.01 -29.17 -27.08
C ILE A 157 3.90 -28.11 -27.75
N ALA A 158 3.85 -26.86 -27.29
CA ALA A 158 4.72 -25.76 -27.74
C ALA A 158 6.22 -25.98 -27.44
N TYR A 159 7.12 -25.17 -28.04
CA TYR A 159 8.57 -25.28 -27.84
C TYR A 159 8.98 -25.08 -26.37
N ASP A 160 8.45 -24.04 -25.71
CA ASP A 160 8.78 -23.73 -24.32
C ASP A 160 8.25 -24.80 -23.38
N ALA A 161 6.98 -25.19 -23.52
CA ALA A 161 6.38 -26.27 -22.72
C ALA A 161 7.04 -27.65 -22.94
N LYS A 162 7.63 -27.93 -24.12
CA LYS A 162 8.49 -29.11 -24.35
C LYS A 162 9.85 -29.05 -23.64
N ARG A 163 10.26 -27.88 -23.16
CA ARG A 163 11.55 -27.62 -22.50
C ARG A 163 11.42 -27.12 -21.06
N ASP A 164 10.19 -26.94 -20.58
CA ASP A 164 9.92 -26.45 -19.23
C ASP A 164 10.48 -27.44 -18.19
N ARG A 165 11.30 -26.90 -17.29
CA ARG A 165 11.92 -27.64 -16.18
C ARG A 165 10.90 -28.03 -15.11
N TYR A 166 9.78 -27.31 -15.04
CA TYR A 166 8.70 -27.49 -14.07
C TYR A 166 7.49 -28.23 -14.68
N ASN A 167 7.67 -28.91 -15.80
CA ASN A 167 6.78 -30.02 -16.19
C ASN A 167 6.67 -31.04 -15.03
N ASP A 168 5.49 -31.63 -14.87
CA ASP A 168 5.10 -32.50 -13.75
C ASP A 168 5.16 -31.86 -12.33
N TYR A 169 5.50 -30.57 -12.16
CA TYR A 169 5.54 -29.90 -10.85
C TYR A 169 4.14 -29.73 -10.23
N THR A 170 4.00 -30.04 -8.93
CA THR A 170 2.74 -29.92 -8.20
C THR A 170 2.78 -28.81 -7.15
N GLY A 171 1.61 -28.32 -6.73
CA GLY A 171 1.51 -27.40 -5.59
C GLY A 171 1.91 -28.03 -4.25
N GLU A 172 1.91 -29.36 -4.15
CA GLU A 172 2.30 -30.10 -2.94
C GLU A 172 3.83 -30.07 -2.74
N ASP A 173 4.61 -30.07 -3.82
CA ASP A 173 6.07 -29.96 -3.78
C ASP A 173 6.54 -28.65 -3.12
N TYR A 174 5.76 -27.57 -3.26
CA TYR A 174 6.03 -26.29 -2.61
C TYR A 174 5.88 -26.34 -1.07
N LEU A 175 5.03 -27.23 -0.55
CA LEU A 175 4.78 -27.36 0.89
C LEU A 175 6.00 -27.88 1.66
N LEU A 176 6.91 -28.61 0.98
CA LEU A 176 8.18 -29.04 1.55
C LEU A 176 9.09 -27.83 1.83
N LEU A 177 9.20 -26.91 0.86
CA LEU A 177 9.97 -25.68 1.01
C LEU A 177 9.39 -24.74 2.08
N LEU A 178 8.05 -24.66 2.19
CA LEU A 178 7.40 -23.93 3.28
C LEU A 178 7.76 -24.53 4.65
N ARG A 179 7.72 -25.86 4.80
CA ARG A 179 8.11 -26.55 6.05
C ARG A 179 9.58 -26.31 6.41
N GLU A 180 10.48 -26.26 5.44
CA GLU A 180 11.89 -25.90 5.65
C GLU A 180 12.02 -24.45 6.16
N HIS A 181 11.30 -23.50 5.57
CA HIS A 181 11.27 -22.12 6.04
C HIS A 181 10.63 -21.97 7.44
N GLU A 182 9.58 -22.72 7.76
CA GLU A 182 8.94 -22.74 9.08
C GLU A 182 9.90 -23.25 10.16
N ASN A 183 10.57 -24.39 9.90
CA ASN A 183 11.59 -24.94 10.79
C ASN A 183 12.74 -23.94 11.01
N ALA A 184 13.25 -23.32 9.93
CA ALA A 184 14.31 -22.32 10.01
C ALA A 184 13.87 -21.02 10.72
N GLN A 185 12.57 -20.67 10.69
CA GLN A 185 12.04 -19.59 11.51
C GLN A 185 11.92 -19.99 12.99
N ALA A 186 11.45 -21.20 13.28
CA ALA A 186 11.31 -21.70 14.65
C ALA A 186 12.66 -21.76 15.37
N GLU A 187 13.73 -22.21 14.69
CA GLU A 187 15.08 -22.20 15.23
C GLU A 187 15.60 -20.77 15.49
N ARG A 188 15.39 -19.82 14.57
CA ARG A 188 15.74 -18.40 14.77
C ARG A 188 15.01 -17.79 15.96
N ARG A 189 13.72 -18.13 16.16
CA ARG A 189 12.93 -17.69 17.33
C ARG A 189 13.50 -18.28 18.62
N ARG A 190 13.77 -19.60 18.65
CA ARG A 190 14.38 -20.30 19.80
C ARG A 190 15.75 -19.70 20.18
N ARG A 191 16.60 -19.42 19.19
CA ARG A 191 17.91 -18.79 19.42
C ARG A 191 17.78 -17.39 20.03
N LYS A 192 16.90 -16.53 19.48
CA LYS A 192 16.62 -15.20 20.06
C LYS A 192 16.10 -15.29 21.50
N GLN A 193 15.23 -16.26 21.80
CA GLN A 193 14.75 -16.50 23.17
C GLN A 193 15.88 -16.92 24.12
N GLN A 194 16.81 -17.77 23.67
CA GLN A 194 17.99 -18.16 24.46
C GLN A 194 18.94 -16.97 24.70
N GLU A 195 19.19 -16.15 23.68
CA GLU A 195 19.99 -14.92 23.79
C GLU A 195 19.34 -13.92 24.77
N GLN A 196 18.01 -13.72 24.71
CA GLN A 196 17.25 -12.91 25.68
C GLN A 196 17.32 -13.48 27.11
N GLN A 197 17.15 -14.78 27.29
CA GLN A 197 17.27 -15.43 28.61
C GLN A 197 18.67 -15.29 29.20
N GLN A 198 19.72 -15.39 28.38
CA GLN A 198 21.10 -15.15 28.82
C GLN A 198 21.34 -13.70 29.23
N LEU A 199 20.79 -12.72 28.49
CA LEU A 199 20.87 -11.30 28.86
C LEU A 199 20.14 -11.00 30.18
N LEU A 200 18.94 -11.56 30.39
CA LEU A 200 18.19 -11.44 31.64
C LEU A 200 18.95 -12.09 32.82
N GLN A 201 19.55 -13.27 32.62
CA GLN A 201 20.40 -13.90 33.64
C GLN A 201 21.63 -13.06 33.98
N GLN A 202 22.29 -12.44 32.98
CA GLN A 202 23.40 -11.53 33.21
C GLN A 202 22.97 -10.28 33.98
N GLN A 203 21.84 -9.65 33.62
CA GLN A 203 21.26 -8.52 34.35
C GLN A 203 20.92 -8.89 35.81
N GLN A 204 20.38 -10.08 36.08
CA GLN A 204 20.14 -10.56 37.45
C GLN A 204 21.44 -10.84 38.23
N GLN A 205 22.50 -11.27 37.56
CA GLN A 205 23.80 -11.54 38.17
C GLN A 205 24.62 -10.26 38.45
N GLN A 206 24.45 -9.19 37.68
CA GLN A 206 25.15 -7.91 37.86
C GLN A 206 25.03 -7.32 39.29
N PRO A 207 23.82 -7.10 39.88
CA PRO A 207 23.71 -6.55 41.24
C PRO A 207 24.25 -7.52 42.29
N ALA A 208 24.10 -8.84 42.09
CA ALA A 208 24.68 -9.85 42.99
C ALA A 208 26.22 -9.81 42.97
N ALA A 209 26.83 -9.65 41.79
CA ALA A 209 28.27 -9.51 41.62
C ALA A 209 28.79 -8.20 42.25
N GLN A 210 28.10 -7.08 42.02
CA GLN A 210 28.41 -5.78 42.64
C GLN A 210 28.34 -5.85 44.17
N GLN A 211 27.29 -6.45 44.74
CA GLN A 211 27.16 -6.65 46.19
C GLN A 211 28.29 -7.56 46.74
N GLN A 212 28.69 -8.60 46.01
CA GLN A 212 29.84 -9.43 46.40
C GLN A 212 31.16 -8.67 46.35
N GLN A 213 31.38 -7.81 45.35
CA GLN A 213 32.54 -6.93 45.26
C GLN A 213 32.57 -5.93 46.43
N GLN A 214 31.45 -5.26 46.73
CA GLN A 214 31.31 -4.38 47.90
C GLN A 214 31.62 -5.13 49.22
N ARG A 215 31.10 -6.34 49.40
CA ARG A 215 31.40 -7.19 50.58
C ARG A 215 32.88 -7.59 50.67
N ARG A 216 33.57 -7.79 49.54
CA ARG A 216 35.04 -8.01 49.52
C ARG A 216 35.79 -6.75 49.95
N LEU A 217 35.48 -5.59 49.36
CA LEU A 217 36.08 -4.30 49.70
C LEU A 217 35.89 -3.95 51.18
N GLN A 218 34.67 -4.10 51.73
CA GLN A 218 34.40 -3.91 53.16
C GLN A 218 35.19 -4.88 54.06
N ARG A 219 35.43 -6.11 53.61
CA ARG A 219 36.26 -7.09 54.35
C ARG A 219 37.74 -6.72 54.33
N GLU A 220 38.22 -6.14 53.23
CA GLU A 220 39.59 -5.62 53.10
C GLU A 220 39.78 -4.32 53.89
N GLU A 221 38.81 -3.41 53.88
CA GLU A 221 38.80 -2.26 54.79
C GLU A 221 38.82 -2.68 56.26
N ARG A 222 38.00 -3.67 56.66
CA ARG A 222 38.01 -4.20 58.03
C ARG A 222 39.37 -4.84 58.39
N ARG A 223 40.08 -5.43 57.42
CA ARG A 223 41.47 -5.90 57.60
C ARG A 223 42.43 -4.73 57.77
N ARG A 224 42.40 -3.72 56.90
CA ARG A 224 43.23 -2.51 56.98
C ARG A 224 43.01 -1.75 58.29
N LYS A 225 41.75 -1.49 58.67
CA LYS A 225 41.37 -0.87 59.95
C LYS A 225 41.84 -1.69 61.15
N LYS A 226 41.83 -3.03 61.09
CA LYS A 226 42.39 -3.89 62.16
C LYS A 226 43.93 -3.92 62.17
N GLN A 227 44.61 -3.72 61.04
CA GLN A 227 46.06 -3.51 60.98
C GLN A 227 46.43 -2.16 61.60
N GLN A 228 45.79 -1.08 61.14
CA GLN A 228 45.92 0.27 61.70
C GLN A 228 45.62 0.31 63.20
N GLN A 229 44.61 -0.40 63.70
CA GLN A 229 44.37 -0.52 65.15
C GLN A 229 45.45 -1.29 65.91
N ARG A 230 46.13 -2.27 65.30
CA ARG A 230 47.28 -2.96 65.92
C ARG A 230 48.52 -2.09 65.91
N GLU A 231 48.76 -1.37 64.82
CA GLU A 231 49.83 -0.38 64.68
C GLU A 231 49.63 0.78 65.65
N ALA A 232 48.42 1.35 65.72
CA ALA A 232 48.05 2.39 66.68
C ALA A 232 48.11 1.90 68.13
N LYS A 233 47.72 0.65 68.44
CA LYS A 233 47.93 0.09 69.79
C LYS A 233 49.41 -0.14 70.11
N LYS A 234 50.24 -0.53 69.13
CA LYS A 234 51.70 -0.65 69.31
C LYS A 234 52.36 0.73 69.50
N ALA A 235 51.92 1.73 68.73
CA ALA A 235 52.36 3.13 68.86
C ALA A 235 51.89 3.75 70.17
N ALA A 236 50.65 3.49 70.61
CA ALA A 236 50.13 3.93 71.90
C ALA A 236 50.83 3.23 73.08
N ALA A 237 51.21 1.95 72.94
CA ALA A 237 52.04 1.26 73.95
C ALA A 237 53.46 1.85 74.01
N ALA A 238 54.06 2.20 72.87
CA ALA A 238 55.34 2.90 72.83
C ALA A 238 55.25 4.34 73.39
N ALA A 239 54.16 5.06 73.09
CA ALA A 239 53.89 6.39 73.63
C ALA A 239 53.55 6.34 75.12
N ALA A 240 52.88 5.30 75.62
CA ALA A 240 52.66 5.07 77.05
C ALA A 240 53.96 4.71 77.78
N ALA A 241 54.88 3.95 77.15
CA ALA A 241 56.22 3.74 77.69
C ALA A 241 57.04 5.04 77.74
N ALA A 242 56.93 5.90 76.72
CA ALA A 242 57.55 7.23 76.72
C ALA A 242 56.90 8.18 77.74
N ALA A 243 55.57 8.13 77.91
CA ALA A 243 54.84 8.93 78.90
C ALA A 243 55.12 8.46 80.34
N ALA A 244 55.28 7.16 80.58
CA ALA A 244 55.72 6.62 81.86
C ALA A 244 57.14 7.05 82.23
N ALA A 245 58.00 7.36 81.24
CA ALA A 245 59.30 7.98 81.45
C ALA A 245 59.23 9.51 81.67
N ALA A 246 58.09 10.15 81.39
CA ALA A 246 57.87 11.59 81.56
C ALA A 246 57.02 11.94 82.80
N ALA A 247 56.13 11.04 83.24
CA ALA A 247 55.19 11.24 84.34
C ALA A 247 55.79 10.92 85.74
N ALA A 248 57.10 11.11 85.91
CA ALA A 248 57.79 11.01 87.20
C ALA A 248 57.78 12.35 87.96
N GLY A 249 56.66 13.09 87.87
CA GLY A 249 56.45 14.40 88.47
C GLY A 249 55.00 14.59 88.96
N GLU A 250 54.89 15.06 90.20
CA GLU A 250 53.76 15.55 91.01
C GLU A 250 52.40 15.72 90.28
N ALA A 251 51.30 15.06 90.72
CA ALA A 251 50.48 15.30 91.94
C ALA A 251 49.70 16.65 91.92
N GLY A 252 48.42 16.73 92.31
CA GLY A 252 47.40 15.71 92.65
C GLY A 252 46.23 16.31 93.47
N ASP A 253 45.01 15.74 93.37
CA ASP A 253 43.97 15.65 94.44
C ASP A 253 42.81 14.71 93.99
N LEU A 254 41.88 14.33 94.88
CA LEU A 254 41.01 13.14 94.75
C LEU A 254 39.48 13.36 94.81
N GLY A 255 38.70 12.48 94.16
CA GLY A 255 37.23 12.38 94.31
C GLY A 255 36.56 11.21 93.54
N SER A 256 35.76 10.39 94.24
CA SER A 256 34.96 9.20 93.77
C SER A 256 34.05 8.71 94.93
N PRO A 257 33.21 7.64 94.87
CA PRO A 257 32.86 6.63 93.82
C PRO A 257 31.31 6.58 93.54
N GLU A 258 30.55 5.54 93.13
CA GLU A 258 30.76 4.12 92.75
C GLU A 258 29.74 3.56 91.70
N ALA A 259 29.01 2.46 92.00
CA ALA A 259 28.13 1.63 91.11
C ALA A 259 27.04 0.88 91.98
N PRO A 260 26.38 -0.26 91.64
CA PRO A 260 26.35 -1.19 90.47
C PRO A 260 24.89 -1.40 89.90
N GLU A 261 24.32 -2.51 89.36
CA GLU A 261 24.63 -3.96 89.12
C GLU A 261 23.79 -4.54 87.92
N ALA A 262 23.25 -5.79 87.97
CA ALA A 262 22.65 -6.57 86.85
C ALA A 262 21.08 -6.67 86.87
N GLY A 263 20.33 -7.43 86.02
CA GLY A 263 20.65 -8.40 84.94
C GLY A 263 19.39 -9.10 84.31
N ALA A 264 19.57 -10.28 83.68
CA ALA A 264 18.56 -11.29 83.21
C ALA A 264 17.86 -11.19 81.81
N SER A 265 17.27 -12.32 81.34
CA SER A 265 16.51 -12.61 80.07
C SER A 265 15.99 -14.09 80.11
N PRO A 266 15.46 -14.82 79.07
CA PRO A 266 15.03 -14.52 77.67
C PRO A 266 13.69 -15.24 77.20
N THR A 267 13.47 -15.45 75.87
CA THR A 267 12.48 -16.35 75.17
C THR A 267 11.00 -15.89 75.04
N ALA A 268 10.08 -16.49 74.23
CA ALA A 268 10.11 -16.91 72.80
C ALA A 268 8.67 -17.23 72.23
N ALA A 269 8.51 -17.11 70.89
CA ALA A 269 7.55 -17.80 69.98
C ALA A 269 5.99 -17.72 70.11
N ALA A 270 5.38 -17.04 69.12
CA ALA A 270 4.24 -17.43 68.24
C ALA A 270 2.80 -17.79 68.76
N ALA A 271 1.79 -17.12 68.18
CA ALA A 271 0.43 -17.65 67.91
C ALA A 271 -0.36 -16.82 66.85
N ALA A 272 -1.47 -17.39 66.34
CA ALA A 272 -2.48 -16.89 65.36
C ALA A 272 -2.85 -15.39 65.45
N ALA A 273 -3.11 -14.62 64.37
CA ALA A 273 -3.89 -14.79 63.13
C ALA A 273 -5.40 -14.41 63.23
N ALA A 274 -5.80 -13.25 62.65
CA ALA A 274 -7.16 -12.92 62.16
C ALA A 274 -7.21 -11.50 61.53
N ALA A 275 -7.21 -11.36 60.20
CA ALA A 275 -7.54 -10.10 59.48
C ALA A 275 -7.74 -10.31 57.96
N ALA A 276 -8.58 -11.25 57.55
CA ALA A 276 -8.93 -11.46 56.13
C ALA A 276 -10.42 -11.77 55.98
N ALA A 277 -11.18 -10.87 55.36
CA ALA A 277 -12.62 -10.99 55.16
C ALA A 277 -13.04 -10.31 53.85
N ALA A 278 -14.04 -10.91 53.17
CA ALA A 278 -14.89 -10.37 52.10
C ALA A 278 -14.22 -9.45 51.03
N ALA A 279 -13.98 -9.94 49.82
CA ALA A 279 -14.97 -10.00 48.74
C ALA A 279 -15.40 -8.60 48.25
N ALA A 280 -14.88 -8.10 47.12
CA ALA A 280 -15.16 -8.50 45.74
C ALA A 280 -16.38 -7.78 45.13
N ALA A 281 -16.06 -6.82 44.25
CA ALA A 281 -16.90 -6.37 43.14
C ALA A 281 -16.04 -6.47 41.85
N ALA A 282 -16.66 -6.72 40.70
CA ALA A 282 -15.94 -7.06 39.46
C ALA A 282 -16.62 -6.48 38.21
N ALA A 283 -15.89 -6.55 37.09
CA ALA A 283 -16.28 -6.21 35.71
C ALA A 283 -16.25 -4.71 35.31
N ALA A 284 -16.25 -4.49 33.98
CA ALA A 284 -15.87 -3.29 33.22
C ALA A 284 -14.37 -2.92 33.38
N ALA A 285 -13.47 -2.94 32.37
CA ALA A 285 -13.49 -2.83 30.89
C ALA A 285 -13.34 -1.39 30.35
N SER A 286 -12.60 -1.27 29.23
CA SER A 286 -11.91 -0.07 28.71
C SER A 286 -10.90 0.56 29.71
N GLU A 287 -9.97 1.45 29.31
CA GLU A 287 -9.71 2.07 28.00
C GLU A 287 -8.26 1.88 27.49
N THR A 288 -8.04 2.33 26.26
CA THR A 288 -6.72 2.66 25.70
C THR A 288 -6.02 3.75 26.49
N ASP A 289 -4.69 3.70 26.57
CA ASP A 289 -3.88 4.91 26.70
C ASP A 289 -2.75 4.92 25.67
N THR A 290 -2.49 6.09 25.11
CA THR A 290 -1.48 6.33 24.07
C THR A 290 -0.39 7.26 24.59
N ASP A 291 0.67 6.70 25.16
CA ASP A 291 1.92 7.43 25.36
C ASP A 291 2.74 7.42 24.06
N THR A 292 2.45 8.40 23.21
CA THR A 292 3.38 8.86 22.18
C THR A 292 4.17 10.04 22.71
N ASP A 293 5.45 10.05 22.39
CA ASP A 293 6.45 11.11 22.60
C ASP A 293 7.12 11.20 23.99
N SER A 294 8.37 10.76 24.00
CA SER A 294 9.42 11.16 24.93
C SER A 294 10.78 10.86 24.29
N GLU A 295 11.15 11.71 23.32
CA GLU A 295 12.54 12.16 23.06
C GLU A 295 13.66 11.17 23.47
N SER A 296 13.76 10.06 22.75
CA SER A 296 14.87 9.10 22.88
C SER A 296 15.51 8.85 21.52
N GLY A 297 16.17 9.90 21.01
CA GLY A 297 17.21 9.72 19.98
C GLY A 297 18.29 8.76 20.49
N ASP A 298 18.84 7.95 19.59
CA ASP A 298 19.74 6.83 19.87
C ASP A 298 19.14 5.71 20.75
N GLU A 299 18.55 4.69 20.11
CA GLU A 299 19.21 3.38 20.02
C GLU A 299 18.63 2.56 18.83
N ASP A 300 19.40 2.50 17.73
CA ASP A 300 19.03 1.80 16.49
C ASP A 300 19.29 0.27 16.64
N VAL A 301 18.58 -0.38 17.56
CA VAL A 301 18.88 -1.76 18.03
C VAL A 301 18.56 -2.83 16.98
N LYS A 302 19.53 -3.06 16.10
CA LYS A 302 19.85 -4.37 15.51
C LYS A 302 18.81 -4.97 14.54
N LEU A 303 18.27 -4.14 13.65
CA LEU A 303 18.01 -4.63 12.28
C LEU A 303 19.33 -4.83 11.47
N ALA A 304 20.44 -4.37 12.04
CA ALA A 304 21.80 -4.51 11.53
C ALA A 304 22.37 -5.95 11.56
N ASP A 305 21.77 -6.87 12.32
CA ASP A 305 22.34 -8.20 12.59
C ASP A 305 21.79 -9.31 11.66
N PHE A 306 21.27 -8.93 10.48
CA PHE A 306 21.06 -9.87 9.37
C PHE A 306 22.41 -10.21 8.70
N ASP A 307 23.19 -11.00 9.45
CA ASP A 307 24.34 -11.81 9.03
C ASP A 307 25.22 -11.26 7.89
N LYS A 308 25.88 -10.13 8.17
CA LYS A 308 26.96 -9.56 7.33
C LYS A 308 28.21 -10.46 7.27
N THR A 309 28.21 -11.58 7.99
CA THR A 309 29.34 -12.52 8.16
C THR A 309 29.23 -13.76 7.28
N SER A 310 28.02 -14.24 6.95
CA SER A 310 27.83 -15.35 6.00
C SER A 310 27.68 -14.92 4.55
N ALA A 311 27.44 -13.63 4.28
CA ALA A 311 27.43 -13.08 2.92
C ALA A 311 28.84 -13.14 2.29
N PRO A 312 29.08 -13.92 1.20
CA PRO A 312 30.43 -14.22 0.71
C PRO A 312 31.14 -13.04 0.00
N VAL A 313 30.50 -11.86 -0.08
CA VAL A 313 31.05 -10.65 -0.73
C VAL A 313 30.87 -9.41 0.16
N ALA A 314 31.18 -9.54 1.44
CA ALA A 314 31.25 -8.40 2.37
C ALA A 314 32.48 -7.51 2.05
N CYS A 315 32.30 -6.52 1.18
CA CYS A 315 33.34 -5.53 0.89
C CYS A 315 33.65 -4.68 2.14
N LYS A 316 34.93 -4.57 2.50
CA LYS A 316 35.36 -4.07 3.81
C LYS A 316 35.53 -2.55 3.89
N ASP A 317 35.60 -1.85 2.75
CA ASP A 317 35.95 -0.43 2.74
C ASP A 317 34.72 0.47 2.91
N ALA A 318 34.72 1.30 3.95
CA ALA A 318 33.64 2.26 4.21
C ALA A 318 33.44 3.30 3.07
N ARG A 319 34.43 3.49 2.19
CA ARG A 319 34.35 4.34 0.98
C ARG A 319 33.75 3.63 -0.24
N SER A 320 33.92 2.31 -0.40
CA SER A 320 33.27 1.54 -1.48
C SER A 320 31.86 1.08 -1.11
N ARG A 321 31.54 1.09 0.20
CA ARG A 321 30.19 1.02 0.78
C ARG A 321 29.37 2.28 0.45
N ALA A 322 29.31 2.65 -0.84
CA ALA A 322 28.27 3.50 -1.37
C ALA A 322 26.93 2.78 -1.15
N VAL A 323 26.20 3.20 -0.11
CA VAL A 323 24.80 2.83 0.02
C VAL A 323 24.08 3.58 -1.09
N THR A 324 23.92 2.92 -2.24
CA THR A 324 23.10 3.37 -3.37
C THR A 324 21.65 3.39 -2.92
N ARG A 325 21.30 4.41 -2.14
CA ARG A 325 19.92 4.72 -1.77
C ARG A 325 19.17 4.97 -3.08
N ASP A 326 18.04 4.29 -3.26
CA ASP A 326 17.21 4.51 -4.44
C ASP A 326 16.84 6.00 -4.52
N LEU A 327 17.13 6.63 -5.65
CA LEU A 327 16.85 8.05 -5.89
C LEU A 327 15.33 8.36 -5.91
N ARG A 328 14.49 7.32 -5.88
CA ARG A 328 13.05 7.44 -5.75
C ARG A 328 12.64 7.44 -4.28
N ILE A 329 12.09 8.58 -3.85
CA ILE A 329 11.29 8.74 -2.63
C ILE A 329 10.20 7.65 -2.61
N ARG A 330 10.07 6.91 -1.50
CA ARG A 330 9.16 5.76 -1.36
C ARG A 330 7.76 6.19 -0.93
N GLU A 331 7.72 7.30 -0.24
CA GLU A 331 6.56 8.04 0.27
C GLU A 331 5.73 8.60 -0.91
N ASP A 332 6.40 9.01 -1.99
CA ASP A 332 5.78 9.49 -3.22
C ASP A 332 5.23 8.33 -4.08
N THR A 333 3.92 8.14 -3.99
CA THR A 333 3.18 7.26 -4.90
C THR A 333 3.22 7.80 -6.33
N ALA A 334 3.38 6.92 -7.32
CA ALA A 334 3.41 7.34 -8.71
C ALA A 334 1.98 7.61 -9.21
N LYS A 335 1.79 8.63 -10.07
CA LYS A 335 0.46 9.06 -10.54
C LYS A 335 -0.42 7.92 -11.10
N TYR A 336 0.16 6.95 -11.80
CA TYR A 336 -0.52 5.77 -12.35
C TYR A 336 -0.80 4.64 -11.35
N LEU A 337 -0.42 4.81 -10.08
CA LEU A 337 -0.73 3.89 -8.97
C LEU A 337 -1.79 4.47 -8.02
N LEU A 338 -2.27 5.70 -8.27
CA LEU A 338 -3.33 6.35 -7.49
C LEU A 338 -4.69 5.65 -7.68
N ASN A 339 -4.96 5.16 -8.89
CA ASN A 339 -6.05 4.24 -9.20
C ASN A 339 -5.50 3.18 -10.18
N LEU A 340 -5.78 1.91 -9.92
CA LEU A 340 -5.33 0.76 -10.74
C LEU A 340 -6.38 0.34 -11.79
N GLU A 341 -7.57 0.94 -11.76
CA GLU A 341 -8.62 0.66 -12.73
C GLU A 341 -8.24 1.16 -14.14
N LEU A 342 -8.36 0.28 -15.13
CA LEU A 342 -8.03 0.57 -16.54
C LEU A 342 -8.85 1.71 -17.16
N GLY A 343 -10.01 2.04 -16.58
CA GLY A 343 -10.91 3.11 -17.02
C GLY A 343 -10.80 4.44 -16.27
N SER A 344 -9.79 4.61 -15.40
CA SER A 344 -9.67 5.75 -14.49
C SER A 344 -9.23 7.05 -15.17
N ALA A 345 -7.91 7.32 -15.25
CA ALA A 345 -7.34 8.49 -15.90
C ALA A 345 -6.11 8.11 -16.74
N PHE A 346 -5.99 8.71 -17.94
CA PHE A 346 -4.88 8.39 -18.85
C PHE A 346 -3.56 9.01 -18.37
N TYR A 347 -2.59 8.16 -18.08
CA TYR A 347 -1.21 8.53 -17.80
C TYR A 347 -0.35 8.42 -19.06
N ASP A 348 0.31 9.52 -19.44
CA ASP A 348 1.34 9.50 -20.47
C ASP A 348 2.71 9.21 -19.84
N PRO A 349 3.32 8.03 -20.06
CA PRO A 349 4.62 7.70 -19.48
C PRO A 349 5.79 8.50 -20.10
N LYS A 350 5.60 9.13 -21.26
CA LYS A 350 6.63 9.95 -21.92
C LYS A 350 6.75 11.30 -21.24
N SER A 351 5.65 12.05 -21.13
CA SER A 351 5.60 13.34 -20.45
C SER A 351 5.51 13.24 -18.92
N ARG A 352 5.08 12.08 -18.39
CA ARG A 352 4.78 11.82 -16.96
C ARG A 352 3.60 12.64 -16.41
N SER A 353 2.71 13.10 -17.31
CA SER A 353 1.44 13.75 -16.92
C SER A 353 0.32 12.73 -16.71
N LEU A 354 -0.50 12.94 -15.68
CA LEU A 354 -1.83 12.33 -15.54
C LEU A 354 -2.85 13.44 -15.74
N ARG A 355 -3.52 13.45 -16.89
CA ARG A 355 -4.23 14.67 -17.33
C ARG A 355 -5.45 14.98 -16.45
N ASP A 356 -6.30 13.98 -16.25
CA ASP A 356 -7.57 14.09 -15.53
C ASP A 356 -7.48 13.47 -14.12
N ASP A 357 -8.54 13.63 -13.34
CA ASP A 357 -8.63 13.15 -11.96
C ASP A 357 -8.80 11.61 -11.90
N PRO A 358 -7.86 10.85 -11.28
CA PRO A 358 -7.97 9.39 -11.16
C PRO A 358 -9.12 8.93 -10.24
N PHE A 359 -9.69 9.83 -9.43
CA PHE A 359 -10.79 9.54 -8.51
C PHE A 359 -12.16 9.99 -9.03
N LYS A 360 -12.26 10.35 -10.32
CA LYS A 360 -13.49 10.82 -10.95
C LYS A 360 -14.64 9.81 -10.85
N GLY A 361 -15.60 10.10 -9.97
CA GLY A 361 -16.79 9.27 -9.73
C GLY A 361 -16.78 8.52 -8.40
N LEU A 362 -15.67 8.51 -7.67
CA LEU A 362 -15.57 7.98 -6.32
C LEU A 362 -15.88 9.07 -5.27
N PRO A 363 -16.41 8.71 -4.09
CA PRO A 363 -16.54 9.66 -2.97
C PRO A 363 -15.15 10.12 -2.51
N GLN A 364 -14.97 11.43 -2.33
CA GLN A 364 -13.66 12.01 -2.06
C GLN A 364 -13.23 11.79 -0.60
N GLY A 365 -12.40 10.78 -0.36
CA GLY A 365 -11.67 10.61 0.90
C GLY A 365 -10.50 11.60 1.06
N PRO A 366 -10.01 11.84 2.28
CA PRO A 366 -8.92 12.78 2.55
C PRO A 366 -7.58 12.38 1.91
N THR A 367 -7.41 11.10 1.58
CA THR A 367 -6.24 10.54 0.88
C THR A 367 -6.03 11.13 -0.53
N ALA A 368 -7.06 11.73 -1.12
CA ALA A 368 -6.97 12.33 -2.44
C ALA A 368 -6.19 13.67 -2.38
N ALA A 369 -4.87 13.60 -2.40
CA ALA A 369 -3.98 14.77 -2.49
C ALA A 369 -3.85 15.34 -3.92
N PHE A 370 -4.29 14.58 -4.93
CA PHE A 370 -4.17 14.90 -6.35
C PHE A 370 -5.55 14.93 -7.04
N ARG A 371 -5.73 15.77 -8.07
CA ARG A 371 -6.98 15.91 -8.88
C ARG A 371 -6.70 15.95 -10.39
N GLY A 372 -5.60 15.36 -10.83
CA GLY A 372 -5.12 15.50 -12.22
C GLY A 372 -4.32 16.78 -12.45
N ASP A 373 -3.39 16.74 -13.41
CA ASP A 373 -2.57 17.89 -13.78
C ASP A 373 -3.44 19.03 -14.39
N ASN A 374 -4.58 18.72 -15.02
CA ASN A 374 -5.55 19.71 -15.52
C ASN A 374 -6.11 20.63 -14.41
N ALA A 375 -6.22 20.14 -13.16
CA ALA A 375 -6.69 20.96 -12.05
C ALA A 375 -5.59 21.95 -11.60
N LEU A 376 -4.36 21.46 -11.44
CA LEU A 376 -3.20 22.27 -11.06
C LEU A 376 -2.88 23.34 -12.10
N LEU A 377 -2.94 23.00 -13.39
CA LEU A 377 -2.70 23.92 -14.52
C LEU A 377 -3.75 25.03 -14.66
N ARG A 378 -4.88 24.93 -13.95
CA ARG A 378 -5.95 25.96 -13.91
C ARG A 378 -6.05 26.69 -12.57
N ALA A 379 -5.26 26.29 -11.58
CA ALA A 379 -5.25 26.87 -10.24
C ALA A 379 -4.40 28.16 -10.18
N GLY A 380 -4.54 28.89 -9.07
CA GLY A 380 -3.74 30.09 -8.78
C GLY A 380 -3.93 31.22 -9.80
N GLU A 381 -2.84 31.93 -10.09
CA GLU A 381 -2.84 33.19 -10.85
C GLU A 381 -3.18 33.03 -12.34
N VAL A 382 -3.19 31.81 -12.87
CA VAL A 382 -3.48 31.51 -14.29
C VAL A 382 -4.82 32.11 -14.74
N LYS A 383 -5.82 32.13 -13.86
CA LYS A 383 -7.12 32.77 -14.14
C LYS A 383 -7.04 34.30 -14.18
N ALA A 384 -6.21 34.91 -13.34
CA ALA A 384 -6.04 36.36 -13.27
C ALA A 384 -5.24 36.88 -14.48
N THR A 385 -4.17 36.17 -14.89
CA THR A 385 -3.40 36.50 -16.09
C THR A 385 -4.23 36.35 -17.37
N GLN A 386 -5.07 35.31 -17.47
CA GLN A 386 -6.05 35.18 -18.55
C GLN A 386 -7.05 36.35 -18.60
N GLN A 387 -7.60 36.78 -17.46
CA GLN A 387 -8.50 37.94 -17.40
C GLN A 387 -7.79 39.24 -17.84
N LEU A 388 -6.54 39.43 -17.43
CA LEU A 388 -5.72 40.59 -17.76
C LEU A 388 -5.30 40.58 -19.25
N GLN A 389 -5.14 39.39 -19.85
CA GLN A 389 -4.95 39.22 -21.31
C GLN A 389 -6.22 39.50 -22.12
N LEU A 390 -7.39 39.04 -21.65
CA LEU A 390 -8.68 39.35 -22.26
C LEU A 390 -8.93 40.88 -22.24
N PHE A 391 -8.69 41.52 -21.11
CA PHE A 391 -8.78 42.98 -20.97
C PHE A 391 -7.83 43.72 -21.92
N ALA A 392 -6.62 43.21 -22.17
CA ALA A 392 -5.71 43.78 -23.17
C ALA A 392 -6.31 43.74 -24.59
N TRP A 393 -6.92 42.62 -24.98
CA TRP A 393 -7.57 42.50 -26.29
C TRP A 393 -8.83 43.37 -26.42
N GLU A 394 -9.57 43.58 -25.33
CA GLU A 394 -10.69 44.52 -25.28
C GLU A 394 -10.22 45.97 -25.40
N ALA A 395 -9.24 46.38 -24.58
CA ALA A 395 -8.63 47.71 -24.65
C ALA A 395 -8.04 48.01 -26.03
N TYR A 396 -7.38 47.03 -26.66
CA TYR A 396 -6.84 47.15 -28.02
C TYR A 396 -7.94 47.31 -29.09
N LYS A 397 -9.05 46.57 -28.99
CA LYS A 397 -10.24 46.80 -29.86
C LYS A 397 -10.86 48.19 -29.67
N HIS A 398 -10.74 48.76 -28.47
CA HIS A 398 -11.14 50.14 -28.17
C HIS A 398 -10.05 51.18 -28.49
N GLY A 399 -8.98 50.80 -29.19
CA GLY A 399 -7.94 51.72 -29.67
C GLY A 399 -6.86 52.09 -28.66
N GLN A 400 -6.81 51.46 -27.48
CA GLN A 400 -5.72 51.65 -26.53
C GLN A 400 -4.52 50.77 -26.91
N ASN A 401 -3.39 51.41 -27.21
CA ASN A 401 -2.13 50.72 -27.53
C ASN A 401 -1.46 50.19 -26.25
N VAL A 402 -2.03 49.11 -25.69
CA VAL A 402 -1.51 48.41 -24.50
C VAL A 402 -1.46 46.91 -24.79
N HIS A 403 -0.33 46.27 -24.50
CA HIS A 403 -0.12 44.85 -24.83
C HIS A 403 0.48 44.04 -23.69
N PHE A 404 -0.09 42.86 -23.43
CA PHE A 404 0.21 41.98 -22.29
C PHE A 404 1.71 41.70 -22.10
N ASN A 405 2.41 41.25 -23.14
CA ASN A 405 3.85 40.94 -23.05
C ASN A 405 4.76 42.18 -23.07
N ALA A 406 4.27 43.34 -23.51
CA ALA A 406 5.13 44.51 -23.78
C ALA A 406 5.04 45.60 -22.71
N GLN A 407 3.87 45.76 -22.09
CA GLN A 407 3.59 46.78 -21.07
C GLN A 407 2.79 46.17 -19.90
N PRO A 408 3.25 45.07 -19.27
CA PRO A 408 2.47 44.32 -18.27
C PRO A 408 2.07 45.17 -17.06
N THR A 409 2.97 46.03 -16.57
CA THR A 409 2.72 46.91 -15.40
C THR A 409 1.70 48.01 -15.69
N GLN A 410 1.76 48.62 -16.88
CA GLN A 410 0.78 49.62 -17.33
C GLN A 410 -0.60 48.98 -17.51
N LEU A 411 -0.65 47.79 -18.12
CA LEU A 411 -1.87 47.01 -18.30
C LEU A 411 -2.48 46.60 -16.95
N GLU A 412 -1.67 46.17 -16.00
CA GLU A 412 -2.11 45.80 -14.65
C GLU A 412 -2.65 47.01 -13.87
N PHE A 413 -2.00 48.18 -13.99
CA PHE A 413 -2.50 49.43 -13.43
C PHE A 413 -3.86 49.84 -14.03
N LEU A 414 -3.99 49.81 -15.36
CA LEU A 414 -5.25 50.09 -16.06
C LEU A 414 -6.34 49.06 -15.72
N TYR A 415 -5.98 47.79 -15.49
CA TYR A 415 -6.90 46.75 -15.07
C TYR A 415 -7.39 46.97 -13.62
N LYS A 416 -6.51 47.40 -12.70
CA LYS A 416 -6.88 47.81 -11.33
C LYS A 416 -7.78 49.05 -11.33
N GLU A 417 -7.54 50.03 -12.21
CA GLU A 417 -8.48 51.14 -12.42
C GLU A 417 -9.82 50.67 -12.98
N HIS A 418 -9.81 49.78 -13.98
CA HIS A 418 -11.02 49.23 -14.58
C HIS A 418 -11.86 48.46 -13.55
N GLN A 419 -11.26 47.68 -12.67
CA GLN A 419 -11.96 47.01 -11.57
C GLN A 419 -12.64 48.02 -10.61
N LYS A 420 -11.95 49.09 -10.21
CA LYS A 420 -12.54 50.16 -9.38
C LYS A 420 -13.72 50.83 -10.09
N LYS A 421 -13.52 51.29 -11.34
CA LYS A 421 -14.55 51.94 -12.16
C LYS A 421 -15.74 51.00 -12.43
N LYS A 422 -15.50 49.70 -12.59
CA LYS A 422 -16.55 48.68 -12.72
C LYS A 422 -17.38 48.56 -11.43
N ALA A 423 -16.75 48.45 -10.27
CA ALA A 423 -17.47 48.39 -8.99
C ALA A 423 -18.30 49.66 -8.74
N GLU A 424 -17.76 50.84 -9.03
CA GLU A 424 -18.51 52.10 -9.00
C GLU A 424 -19.72 52.09 -9.95
N LEU A 425 -19.55 51.56 -11.18
CA LEU A 425 -20.63 51.45 -12.16
C LEU A 425 -21.69 50.42 -11.75
N GLU A 426 -21.32 49.36 -11.03
CA GLU A 426 -22.26 48.38 -10.47
C GLU A 426 -23.09 49.00 -9.33
N ILE A 427 -22.47 49.79 -8.45
CA ILE A 427 -23.18 50.58 -7.42
C ILE A 427 -24.09 51.63 -8.07
N LYS A 428 -23.62 52.35 -9.09
CA LYS A 428 -24.43 53.35 -9.84
C LYS A 428 -25.63 52.67 -10.53
N LYS A 429 -25.47 51.47 -11.09
CA LYS A 429 -26.58 50.68 -11.65
C LYS A 429 -27.59 50.28 -10.58
N GLN A 430 -27.13 49.75 -9.44
CA GLN A 430 -28.02 49.41 -8.31
C GLN A 430 -28.83 50.62 -7.85
N ASN A 431 -28.18 51.79 -7.67
CA ASN A 431 -28.87 53.03 -7.32
C ASN A 431 -29.90 53.44 -8.39
N SER A 432 -29.56 53.40 -9.68
CA SER A 432 -30.53 53.72 -10.74
C SER A 432 -31.73 52.75 -10.80
N ILE A 433 -31.57 51.50 -10.36
CA ILE A 433 -32.67 50.54 -10.22
C ILE A 433 -33.56 50.91 -9.03
N PHE A 434 -32.98 51.26 -7.87
CA PHE A 434 -33.75 51.76 -6.72
C PHE A 434 -34.47 53.09 -7.01
N GLU A 435 -33.90 53.96 -7.83
CA GLU A 435 -34.50 55.22 -8.26
C GLU A 435 -35.65 55.03 -9.28
N THR A 436 -35.61 53.98 -10.11
CA THR A 436 -36.61 53.73 -11.16
C THR A 436 -37.72 52.76 -10.76
N TYR A 437 -37.47 51.83 -9.83
CA TYR A 437 -38.43 50.82 -9.39
C TYR A 437 -38.79 50.90 -7.89
N GLY A 438 -38.13 51.75 -7.11
CA GLY A 438 -38.31 51.85 -5.66
C GLY A 438 -37.69 50.68 -4.90
N GLY A 439 -38.23 50.37 -3.71
CA GLY A 439 -37.85 49.18 -2.93
C GLY A 439 -36.53 49.25 -2.15
N LYS A 440 -35.88 50.42 -2.08
CA LYS A 440 -34.66 50.63 -1.26
C LYS A 440 -34.88 50.31 0.23
N GLU A 441 -36.11 50.51 0.70
CA GLU A 441 -36.58 50.17 2.05
C GLU A 441 -36.60 48.66 2.33
N HIS A 442 -36.78 47.83 1.30
CA HIS A 442 -36.75 46.36 1.42
C HIS A 442 -35.35 45.75 1.32
N LEU A 443 -34.32 46.55 1.02
CA LEU A 443 -32.92 46.09 1.02
C LEU A 443 -32.35 46.02 2.45
N GLN A 444 -32.86 46.87 3.35
CA GLN A 444 -32.61 46.77 4.77
C GLN A 444 -33.59 45.76 5.36
N ASN A 445 -33.16 44.50 5.52
CA ASN A 445 -33.86 43.56 6.38
C ASN A 445 -33.87 44.15 7.80
N ASP A 446 -35.01 44.73 8.19
CA ASP A 446 -35.21 45.25 9.53
C ASP A 446 -34.90 44.13 10.53
N PRO A 447 -33.99 44.32 11.50
CA PRO A 447 -33.58 43.22 12.40
C PRO A 447 -34.73 42.73 13.29
N ARG A 448 -35.84 43.48 13.34
CA ARG A 448 -37.11 43.09 13.97
C ARG A 448 -37.89 42.07 13.14
N VAL A 449 -37.82 42.11 11.81
CA VAL A 449 -38.57 41.20 10.92
C VAL A 449 -38.10 39.75 11.05
N LEU A 450 -36.84 39.53 11.44
CA LEU A 450 -36.33 38.20 11.83
C LEU A 450 -37.00 37.60 13.07
N TYR A 451 -37.70 38.41 13.87
CA TYR A 451 -38.44 38.00 15.08
C TYR A 451 -39.96 38.24 14.97
N ALA A 452 -40.43 38.98 13.95
CA ALA A 452 -41.82 39.42 13.81
C ALA A 452 -42.69 38.39 13.08
N GLN A 453 -42.81 37.19 13.63
CA GLN A 453 -43.90 36.27 13.29
C GLN A 453 -45.06 36.43 14.28
N THR A 454 -45.98 37.33 13.95
CA THR A 454 -47.30 37.44 14.60
C THR A 454 -48.36 37.52 13.51
N GLU A 455 -49.20 36.49 13.41
CA GLU A 455 -50.25 36.40 12.40
C GLU A 455 -51.46 37.28 12.78
N GLU A 456 -51.55 38.49 12.21
CA GLU A 456 -52.71 39.37 12.38
C GLU A 456 -53.87 38.89 11.48
N TYR A 457 -54.66 37.95 12.00
CA TYR A 457 -55.81 37.37 11.31
C TYR A 457 -57.04 38.28 11.40
N VAL A 458 -57.40 38.94 10.29
CA VAL A 458 -58.54 39.86 10.20
C VAL A 458 -59.73 39.21 9.48
N GLU A 459 -60.76 38.81 10.23
CA GLU A 459 -62.02 38.35 9.63
C GLU A 459 -62.90 39.52 9.19
N TYR A 460 -63.17 39.62 7.89
CA TYR A 460 -64.11 40.59 7.34
C TYR A 460 -65.56 40.17 7.60
N SER A 461 -66.13 40.67 8.69
CA SER A 461 -67.59 40.66 8.89
C SER A 461 -68.29 41.49 7.80
N ARG A 462 -69.42 40.97 7.32
CA ARG A 462 -70.06 41.36 6.04
C ARG A 462 -70.53 42.82 5.95
N ASP A 463 -70.64 43.51 7.08
CA ASP A 463 -71.16 44.87 7.21
C ASP A 463 -70.08 45.95 7.45
N GLY A 464 -68.79 45.58 7.41
CA GLY A 464 -67.69 46.53 7.15
C GLY A 464 -67.33 47.55 8.24
N ARG A 465 -67.50 47.20 9.53
CA ARG A 465 -66.96 47.99 10.67
C ARG A 465 -65.78 47.30 11.34
N TRP A 466 -64.93 48.10 11.98
CA TRP A 466 -63.67 47.72 12.60
C TRP A 466 -63.77 47.94 14.11
N ASP A 467 -63.65 46.87 14.91
CA ASP A 467 -63.57 46.95 16.37
C ASP A 467 -62.28 46.26 16.84
N PHE A 468 -61.46 46.99 17.60
CA PHE A 468 -60.14 46.54 18.06
C PHE A 468 -60.24 45.95 19.49
N PHE A 469 -59.83 44.70 19.70
CA PHE A 469 -59.85 44.06 21.02
C PHE A 469 -58.46 43.55 21.43
N PHE A 470 -57.79 44.31 22.30
CA PHE A 470 -56.42 44.01 22.75
C PHE A 470 -56.47 43.11 24.01
N PHE A 471 -56.08 41.84 23.88
CA PHE A 471 -56.04 40.91 25.02
C PHE A 471 -54.60 40.66 25.48
N PHE A 472 -54.20 41.34 26.57
CA PHE A 472 -52.84 41.27 27.10
C PHE A 472 -52.74 40.12 28.12
N SER A 473 -51.98 39.07 27.82
CA SER A 473 -51.70 37.97 28.76
C SER A 473 -50.21 37.88 29.06
N PHE A 474 -49.87 38.02 30.34
CA PHE A 474 -48.53 37.81 30.87
C PHE A 474 -48.26 36.30 30.99
N PHE A 475 -47.10 35.82 30.52
CA PHE A 475 -46.35 34.57 30.83
C PHE A 475 -45.43 34.29 29.60
N ASP A 476 -44.15 33.95 29.72
CA ASP A 476 -43.29 33.91 30.91
C ASP A 476 -41.81 34.17 30.54
N LEU A 477 -40.97 34.53 31.51
CA LEU A 477 -39.57 34.92 31.32
C LEU A 477 -38.61 33.77 31.67
N PHE A 478 -38.25 32.89 30.73
CA PHE A 478 -37.27 31.83 31.00
C PHE A 478 -36.28 31.51 29.87
N LEU A 479 -35.01 31.39 30.29
CA LEU A 479 -33.81 30.88 29.60
C LEU A 479 -33.39 31.47 28.23
N ILE A 480 -32.47 32.45 28.31
CA ILE A 480 -31.36 32.57 27.36
C ILE A 480 -30.33 31.47 27.71
N PHE A 481 -29.93 30.62 26.77
CA PHE A 481 -28.55 30.14 26.51
C PHE A 481 -28.50 28.95 25.52
N PHE A 482 -28.23 29.23 24.24
CA PHE A 482 -27.16 28.59 23.45
C PHE A 482 -26.90 29.40 22.16
#